data_AF-A0A498QQE8-F1
#
_entry.id   AF-A0A498QQE8-F1
#
_cell.length_a   1.000
_cell.length_b   1.000
_cell.length_c   1.000
_cell.angle_alpha   90.00
_cell.angle_beta   90.00
_cell.angle_gamma   90.00
#
_symmetry.space_group_name_H-M   'P 1'
#
loop_
_entity.id
_entity.type
_entity.pdbx_description
1 polymer ?
#
loop_
_entity_poly.entity_id
_entity_poly.type
_entity_poly.pdbx_seq_one_letter_code
_entity_poly.pdbx_strand_id
1 'polypeptide(L)'
;MPYTRRLQRAALASAVVLTLAMSAPAAADTDNQPIPPAPTAPCDAYSPVAFPCVGTGKFADAVAWECRRLPVSDRWCLLPLAHRVTQSATDAYLQSWVHRTAQFQYALQDSSSLHNAQWLGTHNSYNSLTEGFTLSHADSNQQLSLTQQLNIDMRSIELDLHYVPRLSQLGARAVVVCHGLSPAQGNLGCTNEPTFAHVLPEIATWLNAHPDQVIMLYLEDALQDAAGYASAVATMDSVLQRPNHTSLIYHPNPADTGPDGCVTLPLNVSRDQVRLLGAQVIIVSKCAPDWSADVFNWNPVEVESNKSSGYQPYPACDPNFSRTVYDTKIVRYYEDTTFLSSLADPTMPPVNPNALTPSKVQSMTNCGVQMFGFDQILPEDGRIQASLWSWAPDEPRANAGSCTLQRADGHWVAAPCTDVHPAACLNGSTWSVTAPVTYAAAPAACTAAGSTFDLPLSGYQNAQLNAVATAGGGAWIKHPI
;
A
#
# COMPACT_ATOMS: atom_id res chain seq x y z
N MET A 1 -43.11 -29.41 20.82
CA MET A 1 -42.09 -28.79 19.94
C MET A 1 -41.53 -27.53 20.59
N PRO A 2 -40.31 -27.57 21.18
CA PRO A 2 -39.75 -26.40 21.87
C PRO A 2 -38.28 -26.10 21.48
N TYR A 3 -37.96 -25.97 20.19
CA TYR A 3 -36.61 -25.59 19.73
C TYR A 3 -36.50 -24.19 19.11
N THR A 4 -37.62 -23.55 18.76
CA THR A 4 -37.64 -22.22 18.12
C THR A 4 -37.60 -21.03 19.09
N ARG A 5 -37.82 -21.24 20.40
CA ARG A 5 -37.82 -20.14 21.39
C ARG A 5 -36.46 -19.82 22.03
N ARG A 6 -35.41 -20.61 21.79
CA ARG A 6 -34.06 -20.34 22.34
C ARG A 6 -33.19 -19.45 21.44
N LEU A 7 -33.37 -19.50 20.12
CA LEU A 7 -32.61 -18.68 19.17
C LEU A 7 -33.03 -17.19 19.18
N GLN A 8 -34.31 -16.88 19.43
CA GLN A 8 -34.77 -15.50 19.54
C GLN A 8 -34.27 -14.79 20.81
N ARG A 9 -33.91 -15.52 21.87
CA ARG A 9 -33.43 -14.93 23.13
C ARG A 9 -31.93 -14.63 23.11
N ALA A 10 -31.14 -15.31 22.29
CA ALA A 10 -29.72 -15.00 22.10
C ALA A 10 -29.52 -13.73 21.26
N ALA A 11 -30.35 -13.53 20.22
CA ALA A 11 -30.30 -12.31 19.40
C ALA A 11 -30.79 -11.06 20.15
N LEU A 12 -31.76 -11.19 21.06
CA LEU A 12 -32.22 -10.05 21.88
C LEU A 12 -31.32 -9.73 23.08
N ALA A 13 -30.62 -10.71 23.66
CA ALA A 13 -29.73 -10.45 24.80
C ALA A 13 -28.46 -9.68 24.38
N SER A 14 -27.92 -9.94 23.19
CA SER A 14 -26.79 -9.17 22.65
C SER A 14 -27.18 -7.78 22.16
N ALA A 15 -28.43 -7.57 21.73
CA ALA A 15 -28.94 -6.25 21.37
C ALA A 15 -29.19 -5.34 22.59
N VAL A 16 -29.61 -5.91 23.73
CA VAL A 16 -29.98 -5.13 24.92
C VAL A 16 -28.77 -4.60 25.71
N VAL A 17 -27.61 -5.26 25.62
CA VAL A 17 -26.38 -4.75 26.26
C VAL A 17 -25.76 -3.59 25.45
N LEU A 18 -26.02 -3.49 24.13
CA LEU A 18 -25.56 -2.34 23.32
C LEU A 18 -26.48 -1.11 23.41
N THR A 19 -27.75 -1.25 23.82
CA THR A 19 -28.69 -0.12 23.89
C THR A 19 -28.52 0.78 25.11
N LEU A 20 -27.76 0.38 26.13
CA LEU A 20 -27.62 1.16 27.37
C LEU A 20 -26.47 2.18 27.38
N ALA A 21 -25.72 2.29 26.29
CA ALA A 21 -24.69 3.33 26.11
C ALA A 21 -25.05 4.39 25.04
N MET A 22 -26.29 4.42 24.54
CA MET A 22 -26.72 5.41 23.56
C MET A 22 -27.78 6.33 24.13
N SER A 23 -27.35 7.46 24.67
CA SER A 23 -28.20 8.60 24.96
C SER A 23 -27.53 9.90 24.50
N ALA A 24 -27.72 10.22 23.22
CA ALA A 24 -28.17 11.51 22.68
C ALA A 24 -28.09 11.47 21.14
N PRO A 25 -29.13 11.92 20.40
CA PRO A 25 -29.01 12.08 18.95
C PRO A 25 -28.16 13.32 18.69
N ALA A 26 -26.91 13.13 18.25
CA ALA A 26 -26.20 14.20 17.57
C ALA A 26 -26.91 14.41 16.23
N ALA A 27 -27.46 15.61 16.04
CA ALA A 27 -28.06 16.02 14.78
C ALA A 27 -27.05 15.78 13.64
N ALA A 28 -27.51 15.16 12.56
CA ALA A 28 -26.74 15.02 11.34
C ALA A 28 -26.46 16.43 10.79
N ASP A 29 -25.23 16.89 10.94
CA ASP A 29 -24.75 18.08 10.27
C ASP A 29 -24.35 17.67 8.85
N THR A 30 -25.11 18.17 7.88
CA THR A 30 -24.81 18.06 6.46
C THR A 30 -23.85 19.18 6.11
N ASP A 31 -22.56 18.96 6.23
CA ASP A 31 -21.60 19.73 5.43
C ASP A 31 -20.30 18.97 5.15
N ASN A 32 -19.73 19.30 3.99
CA ASN A 32 -18.55 18.71 3.38
C ASN A 32 -17.35 18.56 4.34
N GLN A 33 -16.92 17.31 4.52
CA GLN A 33 -15.54 16.79 4.55
C GLN A 33 -15.53 15.53 5.44
N PRO A 34 -15.24 14.33 4.91
CA PRO A 34 -14.71 13.26 5.73
C PRO A 34 -13.24 13.08 5.38
N ILE A 35 -12.37 13.70 6.19
CA ILE A 35 -11.12 13.01 6.56
C ILE A 35 -11.61 11.68 7.16
N PRO A 36 -11.21 10.50 6.65
CA PRO A 36 -11.58 9.27 7.33
C PRO A 36 -10.98 9.37 8.73
N PRO A 37 -11.78 9.30 9.81
CA PRO A 37 -11.18 9.11 11.10
C PRO A 37 -10.33 7.84 11.02
N ALA A 38 -9.16 7.88 11.65
CA ALA A 38 -8.49 6.65 12.05
C ALA A 38 -9.54 5.69 12.65
N PRO A 39 -9.35 4.36 12.56
CA PRO A 39 -10.27 3.38 13.14
C PRO A 39 -10.58 3.57 14.65
N THR A 40 -9.94 4.54 15.29
CA THR A 40 -10.00 4.87 16.72
C THR A 40 -10.93 6.02 17.06
N ALA A 41 -11.31 6.91 16.12
CA ALA A 41 -11.93 8.19 16.50
C ALA A 41 -13.28 8.12 17.25
N PRO A 42 -14.14 7.08 17.11
CA PRO A 42 -15.30 6.96 17.99
C PRO A 42 -14.92 6.43 19.38
N CYS A 43 -13.87 5.63 19.51
CA CYS A 43 -13.55 4.91 20.74
C CYS A 43 -12.60 5.68 21.67
N ASP A 44 -11.82 6.62 21.14
CA ASP A 44 -10.94 7.51 21.92
C ASP A 44 -11.73 8.37 22.92
N ALA A 45 -13.04 8.58 22.65
CA ALA A 45 -13.96 9.23 23.57
C ALA A 45 -14.36 8.36 24.78
N TYR A 46 -14.17 7.04 24.69
CA TYR A 46 -14.66 6.04 25.66
C TYR A 46 -13.55 5.22 26.32
N SER A 47 -12.32 5.22 25.78
CA SER A 47 -11.18 4.52 26.37
C SER A 47 -9.88 5.34 26.28
N PRO A 48 -9.08 5.43 27.36
CA PRO A 48 -7.77 6.07 27.34
C PRO A 48 -6.64 5.16 26.81
N VAL A 49 -6.94 3.91 26.43
CA VAL A 49 -5.97 2.93 25.88
C VAL A 49 -6.52 2.24 24.62
N ALA A 50 -5.65 1.85 23.69
CA ALA A 50 -6.03 1.35 22.37
C ALA A 50 -6.70 -0.05 22.37
N PHE A 51 -6.28 -0.95 23.26
CA PHE A 51 -6.72 -2.36 23.30
C PHE A 51 -8.25 -2.59 23.21
N PRO A 52 -9.10 -1.99 24.07
CA PRO A 52 -10.55 -2.22 24.00
C PRO A 52 -11.16 -1.65 22.71
N CYS A 53 -10.56 -0.62 22.13
CA CYS A 53 -11.01 -0.01 20.88
C CYS A 53 -10.72 -0.89 19.67
N VAL A 54 -9.47 -1.37 19.59
CA VAL A 54 -9.07 -2.29 18.52
C VAL A 54 -9.90 -3.58 18.61
N GLY A 55 -10.02 -4.18 19.80
CA GLY A 55 -10.78 -5.42 19.96
C GLY A 55 -12.27 -5.31 19.61
N THR A 56 -12.93 -4.21 20.02
CA THR A 56 -14.35 -3.98 19.67
C THR A 56 -14.54 -3.68 18.18
N GLY A 57 -13.60 -2.94 17.56
CA GLY A 57 -13.56 -2.72 16.12
C GLY A 57 -13.43 -4.02 15.33
N LYS A 58 -12.44 -4.88 15.67
CA LYS A 58 -12.26 -6.19 15.00
C LYS A 58 -13.49 -7.08 15.12
N PHE A 59 -14.16 -7.08 16.28
CA PHE A 59 -15.41 -7.81 16.45
C PHE A 59 -16.53 -7.25 15.55
N ALA A 60 -16.67 -5.91 15.49
CA ALA A 60 -17.65 -5.27 14.62
C ALA A 60 -17.37 -5.59 13.14
N ASP A 61 -16.11 -5.60 12.72
CA ASP A 61 -15.67 -6.00 11.38
C ASP A 61 -16.04 -7.45 11.06
N ALA A 62 -15.83 -8.38 11.99
CA ALA A 62 -16.21 -9.78 11.83
C ALA A 62 -17.73 -9.95 11.61
N VAL A 63 -18.56 -9.25 12.39
CA VAL A 63 -20.02 -9.30 12.22
C VAL A 63 -20.45 -8.63 10.90
N ALA A 64 -19.85 -7.50 10.55
CA ALA A 64 -20.12 -6.80 9.30
C ALA A 64 -19.76 -7.66 8.08
N TRP A 65 -18.63 -8.37 8.15
CA TRP A 65 -18.21 -9.31 7.12
C TRP A 65 -19.17 -10.48 6.97
N GLU A 66 -19.59 -11.12 8.07
CA GLU A 66 -20.53 -12.25 8.00
C GLU A 66 -21.87 -11.81 7.39
N CYS A 67 -22.32 -10.59 7.70
CA CYS A 67 -23.49 -10.00 7.06
C CYS A 67 -23.31 -9.87 5.53
N ARG A 68 -22.15 -9.41 5.06
CA ARG A 68 -21.85 -9.24 3.62
C ARG A 68 -21.80 -10.56 2.84
N ARG A 69 -21.66 -11.70 3.51
CA ARG A 69 -21.75 -13.04 2.88
C ARG A 69 -23.18 -13.44 2.52
N LEU A 70 -24.16 -12.78 3.13
CA LEU A 70 -25.57 -13.01 2.81
C LEU A 70 -25.93 -12.24 1.53
N PRO A 71 -26.93 -12.70 0.74
CA PRO A 71 -27.39 -12.00 -0.47
C PRO A 71 -28.22 -10.76 -0.12
N VAL A 72 -27.62 -9.82 0.64
CA VAL A 72 -28.19 -8.55 1.08
C VAL A 72 -27.27 -7.43 0.64
N SER A 73 -27.81 -6.22 0.50
CA SER A 73 -26.99 -5.05 0.16
C SER A 73 -26.03 -4.69 1.30
N ASP A 74 -24.77 -4.38 0.98
CA ASP A 74 -23.71 -3.98 1.93
C ASP A 74 -24.13 -2.85 2.88
N ARG A 75 -25.04 -1.97 2.45
CA ARG A 75 -25.59 -0.88 3.28
C ARG A 75 -26.23 -1.38 4.58
N TRP A 76 -26.75 -2.62 4.58
CA TRP A 76 -27.36 -3.25 5.75
C TRP A 76 -26.32 -3.89 6.68
N CYS A 77 -25.07 -4.00 6.22
CA CYS A 77 -23.95 -4.56 6.96
C CYS A 77 -23.03 -3.48 7.54
N LEU A 78 -23.44 -2.22 7.49
CA LEU A 78 -22.74 -1.10 8.12
C LEU A 78 -23.05 -1.10 9.62
N LEU A 79 -22.06 -1.50 10.42
CA LEU A 79 -22.15 -1.50 11.88
C LEU A 79 -21.38 -0.32 12.46
N PRO A 80 -21.83 0.25 13.59
CA PRO A 80 -21.00 1.16 14.36
C PRO A 80 -19.64 0.52 14.68
N LEU A 81 -18.56 1.30 14.60
CA LEU A 81 -17.17 0.87 14.83
C LEU A 81 -16.57 -0.10 13.80
N ALA A 82 -17.36 -0.65 12.87
CA ALA A 82 -16.83 -1.44 11.76
C ALA A 82 -16.37 -0.54 10.60
N HIS A 83 -15.37 -1.03 9.87
CA HIS A 83 -14.92 -0.45 8.61
C HIS A 83 -16.03 -0.52 7.55
N ARG A 84 -16.15 0.58 6.80
CA ARG A 84 -17.16 0.72 5.74
C ARG A 84 -16.63 0.12 4.44
N VAL A 85 -16.78 -1.18 4.30
CA VAL A 85 -16.48 -1.90 3.05
C VAL A 85 -17.73 -1.94 2.19
N THR A 86 -17.73 -1.25 1.05
CA THR A 86 -18.86 -1.25 0.11
C THR A 86 -18.37 -1.32 -1.33
N GLN A 87 -19.11 -2.01 -2.20
CA GLN A 87 -18.79 -1.97 -3.64
C GLN A 87 -18.88 -0.56 -4.23
N SER A 88 -19.84 0.27 -3.77
CA SER A 88 -20.01 1.64 -4.24
C SER A 88 -18.79 2.53 -3.96
N ALA A 89 -18.09 2.30 -2.85
CA ALA A 89 -16.84 2.97 -2.50
C ALA A 89 -15.76 2.70 -3.56
N THR A 90 -15.57 1.41 -3.87
CA THR A 90 -14.63 0.96 -4.89
C THR A 90 -14.98 1.52 -6.26
N ASP A 91 -16.25 1.44 -6.67
CA ASP A 91 -16.70 1.97 -7.96
C ASP A 91 -16.47 3.49 -8.07
N ALA A 92 -16.73 4.23 -6.99
CA ALA A 92 -16.46 5.67 -6.93
C ALA A 92 -14.97 5.98 -7.01
N TYR A 93 -14.13 5.22 -6.31
CA TYR A 93 -12.68 5.35 -6.37
C TYR A 93 -12.14 5.13 -7.79
N LEU A 94 -12.57 4.06 -8.46
CA LEU A 94 -12.12 3.74 -9.83
C LEU A 94 -12.50 4.83 -10.85
N GLN A 95 -13.49 5.66 -10.56
CA GLN A 95 -13.88 6.80 -11.40
C GLN A 95 -13.28 8.14 -10.92
N SER A 96 -12.60 8.13 -9.77
CA SER A 96 -12.11 9.33 -9.10
C SER A 96 -10.86 9.92 -9.77
N TRP A 97 -10.60 11.19 -9.46
CA TRP A 97 -9.32 11.82 -9.78
C TRP A 97 -8.14 11.15 -9.08
N VAL A 98 -8.33 10.61 -7.86
CA VAL A 98 -7.28 9.94 -7.08
C VAL A 98 -6.75 8.73 -7.85
N HIS A 99 -7.64 7.85 -8.32
CA HIS A 99 -7.25 6.67 -9.10
C HIS A 99 -6.55 7.05 -10.41
N ARG A 100 -7.10 8.02 -11.17
CA ARG A 100 -6.46 8.48 -12.42
C ARG A 100 -5.05 9.03 -12.18
N THR A 101 -4.85 9.76 -11.10
CA THR A 101 -3.55 10.33 -10.75
C THR A 101 -2.57 9.27 -10.23
N ALA A 102 -3.06 8.29 -9.45
CA ALA A 102 -2.27 7.15 -9.02
C ALA A 102 -1.77 6.34 -10.24
N GLN A 103 -2.66 6.03 -11.19
CA GLN A 103 -2.31 5.35 -12.44
C GLN A 103 -1.32 6.17 -13.28
N PHE A 104 -1.52 7.49 -13.37
CA PHE A 104 -0.58 8.38 -14.04
C PHE A 104 0.82 8.33 -13.41
N GLN A 105 0.93 8.46 -12.09
CA GLN A 105 2.22 8.42 -11.39
C GLN A 105 2.88 7.05 -11.51
N TYR A 106 2.10 5.98 -11.44
CA TYR A 106 2.59 4.63 -11.65
C TYR A 106 3.21 4.51 -13.05
N ALA A 107 2.51 4.91 -14.10
CA ALA A 107 3.03 4.87 -15.47
C ALA A 107 4.23 5.82 -15.68
N LEU A 108 4.19 7.03 -15.11
CA LEU A 108 5.28 8.00 -15.18
C LEU A 108 6.59 7.43 -14.59
N GLN A 109 6.47 6.56 -13.60
CA GLN A 109 7.60 5.96 -12.90
C GLN A 109 8.07 4.64 -13.49
N ASP A 110 7.46 4.14 -14.57
CA ASP A 110 7.77 2.80 -15.08
C ASP A 110 9.21 2.63 -15.61
N SER A 111 9.81 3.73 -16.09
CA SER A 111 11.22 3.77 -16.49
C SER A 111 12.17 4.13 -15.33
N SER A 112 11.63 4.43 -14.15
CA SER A 112 12.44 4.70 -12.95
C SER A 112 12.97 3.41 -12.35
N SER A 113 14.14 3.48 -11.75
CA SER A 113 14.72 2.38 -10.98
C SER A 113 13.85 2.01 -9.78
N LEU A 114 13.89 0.76 -9.32
CA LEU A 114 13.04 0.26 -8.22
C LEU A 114 13.13 1.12 -6.94
N HIS A 115 14.33 1.65 -6.64
CA HIS A 115 14.57 2.53 -5.48
C HIS A 115 14.15 3.99 -5.68
N ASN A 116 13.68 4.38 -6.87
CA ASN A 116 13.15 5.72 -7.15
C ASN A 116 11.64 5.70 -7.45
N ALA A 117 11.10 4.55 -7.85
CA ALA A 117 9.68 4.35 -8.07
C ALA A 117 8.92 4.19 -6.74
N GLN A 118 7.68 4.67 -6.70
CA GLN A 118 6.78 4.46 -5.57
C GLN A 118 6.08 3.10 -5.68
N TRP A 119 5.94 2.44 -4.53
CA TRP A 119 5.28 1.18 -4.29
C TRP A 119 4.27 1.37 -3.17
N LEU A 120 3.05 1.78 -3.55
CA LEU A 120 1.93 1.75 -2.61
C LEU A 120 1.65 0.29 -2.25
N GLY A 121 1.47 0.00 -0.98
CA GLY A 121 1.31 -1.37 -0.53
C GLY A 121 0.58 -1.48 0.79
N THR A 122 0.33 -2.71 1.16
CA THR A 122 -0.36 -3.10 2.37
C THR A 122 0.49 -4.06 3.17
N HIS A 123 0.45 -3.93 4.49
CA HIS A 123 1.13 -4.85 5.40
C HIS A 123 0.23 -6.07 5.65
N ASN A 124 0.82 -7.26 5.62
CA ASN A 124 0.12 -8.55 5.71
C ASN A 124 -1.12 -8.57 4.84
N SER A 125 -0.96 -8.28 3.54
CA SER A 125 -2.04 -8.00 2.60
C SER A 125 -3.14 -9.06 2.59
N TYR A 126 -2.78 -10.33 2.81
CA TYR A 126 -3.72 -11.46 2.87
C TYR A 126 -4.56 -11.51 4.15
N ASN A 127 -4.12 -10.85 5.24
CA ASN A 127 -4.72 -11.00 6.56
C ASN A 127 -6.05 -10.22 6.62
N SER A 128 -7.06 -10.84 6.01
CA SER A 128 -8.39 -10.29 5.82
C SER A 128 -9.44 -11.35 6.07
N LEU A 129 -10.58 -10.94 6.64
CA LEU A 129 -11.73 -11.82 6.80
C LEU A 129 -12.29 -12.28 5.45
N THR A 130 -11.99 -11.59 4.34
CA THR A 130 -12.38 -12.01 2.98
C THR A 130 -11.90 -13.43 2.64
N GLU A 131 -10.77 -13.85 3.20
CA GLU A 131 -10.19 -15.19 3.08
C GLU A 131 -10.78 -16.23 4.05
N GLY A 132 -11.87 -15.88 4.73
CA GLY A 132 -12.56 -16.72 5.71
C GLY A 132 -12.15 -16.42 7.15
N PHE A 133 -12.90 -16.96 8.12
CA PHE A 133 -12.60 -16.73 9.54
C PHE A 133 -11.57 -17.72 10.06
N THR A 134 -10.43 -17.20 10.54
CA THR A 134 -9.39 -17.91 11.30
C THR A 134 -8.96 -17.08 12.50
N LEU A 135 -8.10 -17.62 13.36
CA LEU A 135 -7.57 -16.86 14.49
C LEU A 135 -6.75 -15.65 14.02
N SER A 136 -5.92 -15.80 12.98
CA SER A 136 -5.18 -14.69 12.38
C SER A 136 -6.12 -13.63 11.78
N HIS A 137 -7.12 -14.03 10.99
CA HIS A 137 -8.03 -13.10 10.32
C HIS A 137 -9.00 -12.38 11.27
N ALA A 138 -9.28 -12.97 12.43
CA ALA A 138 -9.99 -12.27 13.51
C ALA A 138 -9.20 -11.05 14.02
N ASP A 139 -7.88 -11.05 13.79
CA ASP A 139 -6.99 -9.92 13.99
C ASP A 139 -6.44 -9.37 12.65
N SER A 140 -7.36 -9.10 11.72
CA SER A 140 -7.05 -8.73 10.34
C SER A 140 -6.27 -7.42 10.19
N ASN A 141 -5.25 -7.39 9.34
CA ASN A 141 -4.62 -6.14 8.89
C ASN A 141 -5.45 -5.43 7.82
N GLN A 142 -6.24 -6.18 7.05
CA GLN A 142 -6.96 -5.65 5.88
C GLN A 142 -8.44 -6.05 5.88
N GLN A 143 -9.26 -5.17 5.31
CA GLN A 143 -10.70 -5.41 5.12
C GLN A 143 -11.05 -5.90 3.71
N LEU A 144 -10.15 -5.64 2.76
CA LEU A 144 -10.29 -5.90 1.35
C LEU A 144 -9.55 -7.20 0.97
N SER A 145 -10.05 -7.93 -0.02
CA SER A 145 -9.30 -9.06 -0.62
C SER A 145 -8.07 -8.54 -1.37
N LEU A 146 -7.14 -9.43 -1.72
CA LEU A 146 -5.95 -9.06 -2.48
C LEU A 146 -6.31 -8.40 -3.82
N THR A 147 -7.30 -8.96 -4.52
CA THR A 147 -7.82 -8.38 -5.77
C THR A 147 -8.36 -6.97 -5.56
N GLN A 148 -9.09 -6.72 -4.47
CA GLN A 148 -9.63 -5.40 -4.17
C GLN A 148 -8.54 -4.40 -3.82
N GLN A 149 -7.49 -4.81 -3.10
CA GLN A 149 -6.32 -3.97 -2.82
C GLN A 149 -5.58 -3.58 -4.11
N LEU A 150 -5.38 -4.53 -5.03
CA LEU A 150 -4.81 -4.26 -6.35
C LEU A 150 -5.67 -3.29 -7.17
N ASN A 151 -7.00 -3.41 -7.10
CA ASN A 151 -7.91 -2.48 -7.77
C ASN A 151 -7.83 -1.05 -7.23
N ILE A 152 -7.41 -0.86 -5.98
CA ILE A 152 -7.19 0.47 -5.38
C ILE A 152 -5.71 0.88 -5.38
N ASP A 153 -4.99 0.50 -6.43
CA ASP A 153 -3.62 0.94 -6.75
C ASP A 153 -2.49 0.44 -5.84
N MET A 154 -2.76 -0.55 -4.98
CA MET A 154 -1.69 -1.23 -4.23
C MET A 154 -0.88 -2.12 -5.18
N ARG A 155 0.45 -2.05 -5.10
CA ARG A 155 1.42 -2.76 -5.95
C ARG A 155 2.58 -3.39 -5.18
N SER A 156 2.63 -3.19 -3.86
CA SER A 156 3.44 -3.99 -2.94
C SER A 156 2.50 -4.83 -2.08
N ILE A 157 2.59 -6.15 -2.22
CA ILE A 157 1.74 -7.13 -1.55
C ILE A 157 2.62 -7.99 -0.66
N GLU A 158 2.16 -8.27 0.56
CA GLU A 158 2.91 -8.98 1.60
C GLU A 158 2.15 -10.22 2.08
N LEU A 159 2.83 -11.36 2.08
CA LEU A 159 2.29 -12.66 2.46
C LEU A 159 3.24 -13.36 3.45
N ASP A 160 2.71 -13.77 4.60
CA ASP A 160 3.53 -14.45 5.63
C ASP A 160 3.35 -15.94 5.49
N LEU A 161 4.42 -16.64 5.11
CA LEU A 161 4.34 -18.04 4.76
C LEU A 161 4.76 -18.92 5.93
N HIS A 162 3.82 -19.73 6.42
CA HIS A 162 4.07 -20.71 7.46
C HIS A 162 3.91 -22.13 6.92
N TYR A 163 4.76 -23.05 7.40
CA TYR A 163 4.60 -24.49 7.13
C TYR A 163 4.05 -25.17 8.37
N VAL A 164 2.78 -25.59 8.35
CA VAL A 164 2.06 -26.07 9.55
C VAL A 164 1.22 -27.31 9.28
N PRO A 165 0.99 -28.18 10.28
CA PRO A 165 0.09 -29.33 10.14
C PRO A 165 -1.35 -28.87 9.98
N ARG A 166 -2.08 -29.51 9.05
CA ARG A 166 -3.47 -29.19 8.72
C ARG A 166 -4.43 -30.23 9.30
N LEU A 167 -5.38 -29.77 10.11
CA LEU A 167 -6.47 -30.63 10.59
C LEU A 167 -7.27 -31.24 9.44
N SER A 168 -7.53 -30.45 8.38
CA SER A 168 -8.25 -30.89 7.18
C SER A 168 -7.51 -31.98 6.38
N GLN A 169 -6.22 -32.18 6.62
CA GLN A 169 -5.39 -33.19 5.93
C GLN A 169 -4.79 -34.21 6.92
N LEU A 170 -5.50 -34.49 8.02
CA LEU A 170 -5.08 -35.49 9.01
C LEU A 170 -3.66 -35.24 9.57
N GLY A 171 -3.25 -33.98 9.68
CA GLY A 171 -1.95 -33.57 10.20
C GLY A 171 -0.83 -33.46 9.17
N ALA A 172 -1.10 -33.74 7.89
CA ALA A 172 -0.15 -33.41 6.82
C ALA A 172 0.14 -31.89 6.81
N ARG A 173 1.39 -31.53 6.56
CA ARG A 173 1.82 -30.13 6.57
C ARG A 173 1.57 -29.49 5.22
N ALA A 174 1.20 -28.22 5.25
CA ALA A 174 1.01 -27.41 4.06
C ALA A 174 1.57 -26.00 4.28
N VAL A 175 1.93 -25.33 3.19
CA VAL A 175 2.26 -23.90 3.21
C VAL A 175 0.96 -23.12 3.28
N VAL A 176 0.81 -22.32 4.32
CA VAL A 176 -0.35 -21.46 4.58
C VAL A 176 0.09 -20.00 4.65
N VAL A 177 -0.84 -19.09 4.40
CA VAL A 177 -0.62 -17.67 4.61
C VAL A 177 -1.24 -17.29 5.96
N CYS A 178 -0.43 -16.90 6.94
CA CYS A 178 -0.87 -16.81 8.33
C CYS A 178 -0.14 -15.72 9.11
N HIS A 179 -0.89 -14.89 9.83
CA HIS A 179 -0.31 -13.87 10.70
C HIS A 179 -0.07 -14.50 12.08
N GLY A 180 1.03 -15.26 12.18
CA GLY A 180 1.37 -16.04 13.36
C GLY A 180 2.80 -15.81 13.83
N LEU A 181 3.10 -16.27 15.04
CA LEU A 181 4.46 -16.24 15.58
C LEU A 181 5.36 -17.20 14.80
N SER A 182 6.67 -16.97 14.89
CA SER A 182 7.68 -17.79 14.18
C SER A 182 7.59 -19.30 14.49
N PRO A 183 8.20 -20.16 13.66
CA PRO A 183 8.30 -21.60 13.94
C PRO A 183 8.95 -21.93 15.28
N ALA A 184 9.91 -21.11 15.74
CA ALA A 184 10.54 -21.25 17.06
C ALA A 184 9.56 -21.09 18.23
N GLN A 185 8.45 -20.38 18.00
CA GLN A 185 7.35 -20.20 18.94
C GLN A 185 6.17 -21.14 18.62
N GLY A 186 6.38 -22.14 17.76
CA GLY A 186 5.39 -23.16 17.45
C GLY A 186 4.31 -22.73 16.45
N ASN A 187 4.53 -21.65 15.69
CA ASN A 187 3.51 -21.10 14.78
C ASN A 187 2.20 -20.70 15.49
N LEU A 188 2.30 -20.25 16.74
CA LEU A 188 1.14 -19.80 17.52
C LEU A 188 0.45 -18.63 16.80
N GLY A 189 -0.86 -18.74 16.62
CA GLY A 189 -1.64 -17.84 15.78
C GLY A 189 -2.15 -18.53 14.51
N CYS A 190 -1.43 -19.55 14.03
CA CYS A 190 -1.86 -20.37 12.90
C CYS A 190 -2.70 -21.57 13.35
N THR A 191 -3.84 -21.73 12.69
CA THR A 191 -4.89 -22.71 12.92
C THR A 191 -5.29 -23.41 11.60
N ASN A 192 -6.26 -22.86 10.87
CA ASN A 192 -6.84 -23.42 9.65
C ASN A 192 -6.77 -22.44 8.47
N GLU A 193 -5.76 -21.56 8.46
CA GLU A 193 -5.54 -20.50 7.47
C GLU A 193 -5.53 -21.02 6.04
N PRO A 194 -5.89 -20.20 5.05
CA PRO A 194 -5.86 -20.62 3.66
C PRO A 194 -4.44 -21.06 3.24
N THR A 195 -4.36 -22.06 2.37
CA THR A 195 -3.08 -22.48 1.79
C THR A 195 -2.55 -21.38 0.87
N PHE A 196 -1.24 -21.29 0.69
CA PHE A 196 -0.65 -20.38 -0.29
C PHE A 196 -1.20 -20.62 -1.71
N ALA A 197 -1.43 -21.88 -2.08
CA ALA A 197 -2.07 -22.27 -3.35
C ALA A 197 -3.55 -21.84 -3.48
N HIS A 198 -4.19 -21.43 -2.39
CA HIS A 198 -5.55 -20.87 -2.41
C HIS A 198 -5.53 -19.36 -2.61
N VAL A 199 -4.58 -18.67 -1.98
CA VAL A 199 -4.48 -17.20 -1.97
C VAL A 199 -3.81 -16.66 -3.23
N LEU A 200 -2.69 -17.26 -3.66
CA LEU A 200 -1.89 -16.78 -4.79
C LEU A 200 -2.65 -16.64 -6.13
N PRO A 201 -3.66 -17.48 -6.45
CA PRO A 201 -4.45 -17.33 -7.68
C PRO A 201 -5.17 -15.99 -7.83
N GLU A 202 -5.54 -15.28 -6.76
CA GLU A 202 -6.11 -13.94 -6.88
C GLU A 202 -5.16 -12.97 -7.59
N ILE A 203 -3.89 -12.98 -7.17
CA ILE A 203 -2.83 -12.15 -7.73
C ILE A 203 -2.60 -12.53 -9.20
N ALA A 204 -2.42 -13.82 -9.50
CA ALA A 204 -2.18 -14.29 -10.86
C ALA A 204 -3.34 -13.96 -11.80
N THR A 205 -4.58 -14.12 -11.33
CA THR A 205 -5.79 -13.80 -12.11
C THR A 205 -5.85 -12.32 -12.43
N TRP A 206 -5.59 -11.47 -11.44
CA TRP A 206 -5.59 -10.02 -11.63
C TRP A 206 -4.48 -9.57 -12.59
N LEU A 207 -3.25 -10.07 -12.45
CA LEU A 207 -2.12 -9.70 -13.32
C LEU A 207 -2.34 -10.13 -14.78
N ASN A 208 -2.96 -11.28 -15.01
CA ASN A 208 -3.32 -11.73 -16.36
C ASN A 208 -4.37 -10.83 -17.03
N ALA A 209 -5.18 -10.11 -16.26
CA ALA A 209 -6.12 -9.10 -16.76
C ALA A 209 -5.47 -7.71 -16.92
N HIS A 210 -4.29 -7.48 -16.35
CA HIS A 210 -3.60 -6.19 -16.31
C HIS A 210 -2.12 -6.33 -16.74
N PRO A 211 -1.84 -6.64 -18.03
CA PRO A 211 -0.49 -6.98 -18.50
C PRO A 211 0.53 -5.84 -18.42
N ASP A 212 0.06 -4.60 -18.24
CA ASP A 212 0.85 -3.38 -18.03
C ASP A 212 1.30 -3.21 -16.57
N GLN A 213 0.84 -4.04 -15.65
CA GLN A 213 1.09 -3.90 -14.22
C GLN A 213 2.20 -4.84 -13.74
N VAL A 214 2.99 -4.36 -12.79
CA VAL A 214 4.07 -5.07 -12.10
C VAL A 214 3.86 -4.89 -10.61
N ILE A 215 3.98 -5.98 -9.85
CA ILE A 215 3.90 -5.94 -8.39
C ILE A 215 5.21 -6.38 -7.74
N MET A 216 5.47 -5.84 -6.55
CA MET A 216 6.40 -6.39 -5.59
C MET A 216 5.63 -7.35 -4.68
N LEU A 217 6.01 -8.63 -4.67
CA LEU A 217 5.45 -9.64 -3.78
C LEU A 217 6.48 -9.95 -2.69
N TYR A 218 6.26 -9.40 -1.50
CA TYR A 218 7.05 -9.73 -0.32
C TYR A 218 6.51 -11.01 0.32
N LEU A 219 7.38 -12.02 0.44
CA LEU A 219 7.09 -13.23 1.20
C LEU A 219 7.83 -13.17 2.53
N GLU A 220 7.13 -13.00 3.65
CA GLU A 220 7.76 -13.14 4.96
C GLU A 220 8.02 -14.62 5.24
N ASP A 221 9.30 -14.96 5.47
CA ASP A 221 9.73 -16.34 5.68
C ASP A 221 9.54 -16.79 7.13
N ALA A 222 8.44 -17.50 7.35
CA ALA A 222 8.21 -18.36 8.51
C ALA A 222 8.12 -19.85 8.10
N LEU A 223 8.70 -20.23 6.96
CA LEU A 223 8.73 -21.60 6.47
C LEU A 223 9.77 -22.41 7.22
N GLN A 224 11.03 -21.95 7.18
CA GLN A 224 12.21 -22.54 7.84
C GLN A 224 12.32 -24.08 7.71
N ASP A 225 11.84 -24.64 6.61
CA ASP A 225 11.76 -26.07 6.35
C ASP A 225 11.88 -26.33 4.84
N ALA A 226 12.79 -27.23 4.43
CA ALA A 226 13.07 -27.52 3.02
C ALA A 226 11.83 -28.01 2.25
N ALA A 227 10.94 -28.80 2.88
CA ALA A 227 9.71 -29.22 2.24
C ALA A 227 8.69 -28.07 2.13
N GLY A 228 8.71 -27.14 3.08
CA GLY A 228 7.96 -25.88 3.01
C GLY A 228 8.40 -25.03 1.81
N TYR A 229 9.71 -24.81 1.65
CA TYR A 229 10.25 -24.07 0.50
C TYR A 229 9.92 -24.73 -0.83
N ALA A 230 10.15 -26.04 -0.95
CA ALA A 230 9.84 -26.77 -2.18
C ALA A 230 8.34 -26.69 -2.54
N SER A 231 7.46 -26.72 -1.54
CA SER A 231 6.01 -26.57 -1.73
C SER A 231 5.63 -25.14 -2.14
N ALA A 232 6.29 -24.13 -1.57
CA ALA A 232 6.09 -22.73 -1.95
C ALA A 232 6.54 -22.47 -3.40
N VAL A 233 7.74 -22.93 -3.79
CA VAL A 233 8.26 -22.83 -5.16
C VAL A 233 7.32 -23.52 -6.16
N ALA A 234 6.92 -24.76 -5.89
CA ALA A 234 5.97 -25.47 -6.75
C ALA A 234 4.62 -24.73 -6.90
N THR A 235 4.17 -24.05 -5.84
CA THR A 235 2.97 -23.21 -5.88
C THR A 235 3.19 -21.96 -6.74
N MET A 236 4.33 -21.27 -6.59
CA MET A 236 4.66 -20.09 -7.41
C MET A 236 4.74 -20.45 -8.89
N ASP A 237 5.48 -21.50 -9.25
CA ASP A 237 5.64 -21.94 -10.64
C ASP A 237 4.31 -22.33 -11.30
N SER A 238 3.42 -22.98 -10.54
CA SER A 238 2.15 -23.46 -11.06
C SER A 238 1.05 -22.39 -11.10
N VAL A 239 1.16 -21.33 -10.30
CA VAL A 239 0.10 -20.31 -10.19
C VAL A 239 0.49 -19.01 -10.90
N LEU A 240 1.73 -18.54 -10.74
CA LEU A 240 2.22 -17.29 -11.33
C LEU A 240 2.62 -17.49 -12.80
N GLN A 241 1.69 -17.97 -13.59
CA GLN A 241 1.84 -18.20 -15.02
C GLN A 241 0.68 -17.57 -15.81
N ARG A 242 0.96 -17.27 -17.06
CA ARG A 242 -0.04 -16.86 -18.04
C ARG A 242 -0.88 -18.06 -18.52
N PRO A 243 -2.02 -17.84 -19.21
CA PRO A 243 -2.79 -18.94 -19.80
C PRO A 243 -2.01 -19.81 -20.79
N ASN A 244 -0.92 -19.31 -21.37
CA ASN A 244 -0.01 -20.06 -22.25
C ASN A 244 1.17 -20.72 -21.51
N HIS A 245 1.12 -20.79 -20.18
CA HIS A 245 2.12 -21.39 -19.29
C HIS A 245 3.49 -20.70 -19.24
N THR A 246 3.62 -19.46 -19.73
CA THR A 246 4.84 -18.67 -19.49
C THR A 246 4.78 -18.03 -18.11
N SER A 247 5.91 -18.03 -17.40
CA SER A 247 6.06 -17.43 -16.07
C SER A 247 5.72 -15.93 -16.07
N LEU A 248 5.10 -15.47 -14.98
CA LEU A 248 4.94 -14.05 -14.63
C LEU A 248 6.10 -13.56 -13.74
N ILE A 249 6.98 -14.43 -13.28
CA ILE A 249 8.01 -14.12 -12.29
C ILE A 249 9.22 -13.49 -12.99
N TYR A 250 9.72 -12.40 -12.42
CA TYR A 250 11.03 -11.86 -12.74
C TYR A 250 12.07 -12.63 -11.93
N HIS A 251 12.72 -13.60 -12.55
CA HIS A 251 13.61 -14.51 -11.83
C HIS A 251 15.00 -13.89 -11.56
N PRO A 252 15.58 -14.16 -10.37
CA PRO A 252 17.00 -14.07 -10.10
C PRO A 252 17.89 -14.64 -11.21
N ASN A 253 18.94 -13.90 -11.59
CA ASN A 253 19.97 -14.41 -12.51
C ASN A 253 20.99 -15.25 -11.72
N PRO A 254 21.13 -16.56 -11.97
CA PRO A 254 22.05 -17.41 -11.21
C PRO A 254 23.52 -16.96 -11.28
N ALA A 255 23.91 -16.23 -12.33
CA ALA A 255 25.27 -15.69 -12.46
C ALA A 255 25.59 -14.62 -11.40
N ASP A 256 24.57 -14.02 -10.79
CA ASP A 256 24.68 -12.96 -9.79
C ASP A 256 24.52 -13.49 -8.36
N THR A 257 24.56 -14.81 -8.17
CA THR A 257 24.42 -15.45 -6.85
C THR A 257 25.56 -15.06 -5.93
N GLY A 258 25.21 -14.49 -4.77
CA GLY A 258 26.13 -14.10 -3.72
C GLY A 258 26.68 -15.29 -2.92
N PRO A 259 27.65 -15.05 -2.03
CA PRO A 259 28.23 -16.08 -1.17
C PRO A 259 27.23 -16.74 -0.20
N ASP A 260 26.10 -16.07 0.08
CA ASP A 260 25.00 -16.56 0.91
C ASP A 260 24.03 -17.47 0.14
N GLY A 261 24.26 -17.70 -1.15
CA GLY A 261 23.42 -18.56 -2.00
C GLY A 261 22.18 -17.87 -2.55
N CYS A 262 22.09 -16.54 -2.42
CA CYS A 262 20.97 -15.73 -2.90
C CYS A 262 21.43 -14.65 -3.88
N VAL A 263 20.53 -14.21 -4.75
CA VAL A 263 20.74 -13.03 -5.59
C VAL A 263 20.11 -11.83 -4.89
N THR A 264 20.85 -10.74 -4.77
CA THR A 264 20.32 -9.49 -4.21
C THR A 264 19.40 -8.81 -5.21
N LEU A 265 18.27 -8.25 -4.76
CA LEU A 265 17.34 -7.52 -5.64
C LEU A 265 18.08 -6.38 -6.40
N PRO A 266 18.07 -6.38 -7.74
CA PRO A 266 18.77 -5.34 -8.51
C PRO A 266 17.96 -4.03 -8.53
N LEU A 267 18.33 -3.09 -7.66
CA LEU A 267 17.58 -1.83 -7.49
C LEU A 267 17.63 -0.86 -8.67
N ASN A 268 18.54 -1.06 -9.64
CA ASN A 268 18.65 -0.24 -10.84
C ASN A 268 17.72 -0.68 -11.97
N VAL A 269 16.99 -1.79 -11.79
CA VAL A 269 15.99 -2.27 -12.74
C VAL A 269 14.73 -1.41 -12.68
N SER A 270 14.00 -1.28 -13.78
CA SER A 270 12.72 -0.58 -13.85
C SER A 270 11.54 -1.53 -14.09
N ARG A 271 10.31 -1.07 -13.85
CA ARG A 271 9.10 -1.86 -14.16
C ARG A 271 8.98 -2.14 -15.67
N ASP A 272 9.38 -1.19 -16.51
CA ASP A 272 9.47 -1.40 -17.96
C ASP A 272 10.40 -2.55 -18.32
N GLN A 273 11.57 -2.63 -17.69
CA GLN A 273 12.52 -3.72 -17.95
C GLN A 273 11.97 -5.07 -17.50
N VAL A 274 11.29 -5.12 -16.35
CA VAL A 274 10.61 -6.33 -15.87
C VAL A 274 9.57 -6.81 -16.89
N ARG A 275 8.73 -5.91 -17.40
CA ARG A 275 7.73 -6.24 -18.43
C ARG A 275 8.34 -6.59 -19.78
N LEU A 276 9.42 -5.94 -20.18
CA LEU A 276 10.15 -6.23 -21.42
C LEU A 276 10.69 -7.67 -21.41
N LEU A 277 11.02 -8.21 -20.23
CA LEU A 277 11.42 -9.60 -20.02
C LEU A 277 10.24 -10.57 -19.88
N GLY A 278 9.00 -10.08 -20.08
CA GLY A 278 7.78 -10.88 -20.05
C GLY A 278 7.20 -11.10 -18.64
N ALA A 279 7.83 -10.54 -17.61
CA ALA A 279 7.46 -10.72 -16.21
C ALA A 279 6.55 -9.58 -15.69
N GLN A 280 5.86 -9.85 -14.58
CA GLN A 280 4.98 -8.93 -13.86
C GLN A 280 5.09 -9.04 -12.33
N VAL A 281 5.85 -10.01 -11.80
CA VAL A 281 6.00 -10.21 -10.35
C VAL A 281 7.47 -10.20 -9.99
N ILE A 282 7.86 -9.29 -9.12
CA ILE A 282 9.17 -9.29 -8.46
C ILE A 282 8.95 -9.90 -7.07
N ILE A 283 9.53 -11.06 -6.79
CA ILE A 283 9.35 -11.74 -5.49
C ILE A 283 10.57 -11.46 -4.62
N VAL A 284 10.34 -11.00 -3.39
CA VAL A 284 11.40 -10.62 -2.44
C VAL A 284 11.19 -11.30 -1.10
N SER A 285 12.29 -11.59 -0.41
CA SER A 285 12.29 -12.03 0.98
C SER A 285 13.66 -11.82 1.63
N LYS A 286 13.80 -12.29 2.88
CA LYS A 286 15.11 -12.59 3.47
C LYS A 286 15.75 -13.73 2.69
N CYS A 287 17.09 -13.78 2.64
CA CYS A 287 17.79 -14.85 1.93
C CYS A 287 17.46 -16.24 2.50
N ALA A 288 16.96 -17.12 1.65
CA ALA A 288 16.94 -18.56 1.87
C ALA A 288 17.36 -19.26 0.56
N PRO A 289 18.44 -20.08 0.56
CA PRO A 289 18.91 -20.74 -0.65
C PRO A 289 17.90 -21.69 -1.30
N ASP A 290 16.94 -22.24 -0.53
CA ASP A 290 15.99 -23.25 -0.99
C ASP A 290 14.95 -22.72 -2.00
N TRP A 291 14.76 -21.40 -2.12
CA TRP A 291 13.87 -20.76 -3.10
C TRP A 291 14.54 -19.63 -3.90
N SER A 292 15.87 -19.50 -3.81
CA SER A 292 16.61 -18.34 -4.34
C SER A 292 16.65 -18.26 -5.86
N ALA A 293 16.17 -19.31 -6.55
CA ALA A 293 15.94 -19.29 -8.00
C ALA A 293 14.76 -18.40 -8.42
N ASP A 294 13.81 -18.13 -7.51
CA ASP A 294 12.58 -17.39 -7.78
C ASP A 294 12.45 -16.13 -6.90
N VAL A 295 13.14 -16.10 -5.76
CA VAL A 295 13.00 -15.05 -4.74
C VAL A 295 14.32 -14.29 -4.56
N PHE A 296 14.28 -12.97 -4.72
CA PHE A 296 15.42 -12.10 -4.45
C PHE A 296 15.61 -11.88 -2.95
N ASN A 297 16.87 -11.84 -2.51
CA ASN A 297 17.23 -11.32 -1.20
C ASN A 297 17.19 -9.79 -1.23
N TRP A 298 16.30 -9.17 -0.47
CA TRP A 298 16.23 -7.71 -0.40
C TRP A 298 16.89 -7.09 0.85
N ASN A 299 17.32 -7.90 1.83
CA ASN A 299 17.88 -7.40 3.10
C ASN A 299 19.04 -6.39 2.94
N PRO A 300 19.99 -6.57 1.99
CA PRO A 300 21.08 -5.61 1.81
C PRO A 300 20.62 -4.26 1.24
N VAL A 301 19.47 -4.24 0.57
CA VAL A 301 19.01 -3.14 -0.30
C VAL A 301 17.68 -2.51 0.16
N GLU A 302 17.15 -2.97 1.27
CA GLU A 302 15.93 -2.48 1.91
C GLU A 302 16.26 -1.96 3.32
N VAL A 303 15.46 -1.01 3.81
CA VAL A 303 15.32 -0.70 5.23
C VAL A 303 13.86 -0.39 5.55
N GLU A 304 13.39 -0.91 6.67
CA GLU A 304 12.02 -0.71 7.14
C GLU A 304 11.94 -0.06 8.51
N SER A 305 10.81 0.61 8.78
CA SER A 305 10.46 1.10 10.10
C SER A 305 8.96 1.17 10.30
N ASN A 306 8.47 0.69 11.44
CA ASN A 306 7.13 1.00 11.95
C ASN A 306 7.13 2.15 12.96
N LYS A 307 8.26 2.86 13.11
CA LYS A 307 8.40 4.03 13.98
C LYS A 307 8.44 5.29 13.15
N SER A 308 7.36 6.08 13.21
CA SER A 308 7.16 7.28 12.40
C SER A 308 6.84 8.54 13.22
N SER A 309 6.80 8.44 14.55
CA SER A 309 6.42 9.56 15.43
C SER A 309 7.32 10.79 15.30
N GLY A 310 8.60 10.59 14.98
CA GLY A 310 9.58 11.65 14.77
C GLY A 310 9.69 12.19 13.35
N TYR A 311 8.92 11.66 12.38
CA TYR A 311 9.06 12.02 10.96
C TYR A 311 8.72 13.51 10.73
N GLN A 312 9.57 14.23 10.00
CA GLN A 312 9.39 15.66 9.71
C GLN A 312 9.07 15.91 8.23
N PRO A 313 8.44 17.04 7.89
CA PRO A 313 8.28 17.47 6.50
C PRO A 313 9.63 17.67 5.80
N TYR A 314 9.63 17.58 4.47
CA TYR A 314 10.76 17.99 3.64
C TYR A 314 11.18 19.45 3.97
N PRO A 315 12.49 19.77 4.06
CA PRO A 315 13.64 18.90 3.75
C PRO A 315 14.20 18.12 4.95
N ALA A 316 13.59 18.21 6.13
CA ALA A 316 14.14 17.59 7.35
C ALA A 316 13.95 16.06 7.37
N CYS A 317 12.79 15.55 6.90
CA CYS A 317 12.52 14.13 6.68
C CYS A 317 12.72 13.24 7.93
N ASP A 318 13.09 11.96 7.76
CA ASP A 318 13.33 11.05 8.88
C ASP A 318 14.64 11.39 9.62
N PRO A 319 14.63 11.60 10.95
CA PRO A 319 15.86 11.73 11.71
C PRO A 319 16.75 10.49 11.75
N ASN A 320 16.23 9.29 11.44
CA ASN A 320 16.96 8.03 11.56
C ASN A 320 17.59 7.54 10.25
N PHE A 321 16.96 7.82 9.11
CA PHE A 321 17.49 7.47 7.79
C PHE A 321 18.10 8.68 7.09
N SER A 322 19.39 8.61 6.79
CA SER A 322 20.11 9.66 6.06
C SER A 322 19.69 9.71 4.59
N ARG A 323 19.98 10.81 3.89
CA ARG A 323 19.73 10.94 2.45
C ARG A 323 20.35 9.81 1.62
N THR A 324 21.57 9.39 1.99
CA THR A 324 22.26 8.26 1.33
C THR A 324 21.48 6.96 1.41
N VAL A 325 20.74 6.72 2.51
CA VAL A 325 19.87 5.53 2.63
C VAL A 325 18.79 5.58 1.57
N TYR A 326 18.04 6.68 1.48
CA TYR A 326 16.99 6.84 0.48
C TYR A 326 17.50 6.81 -0.98
N ASP A 327 18.75 7.21 -1.22
CA ASP A 327 19.35 7.20 -2.57
C ASP A 327 19.86 5.82 -3.01
N THR A 328 20.03 4.89 -2.07
CA THR A 328 20.67 3.58 -2.34
C THR A 328 19.83 2.38 -1.94
N LYS A 329 18.69 2.60 -1.27
CA LYS A 329 17.82 1.54 -0.76
C LYS A 329 16.35 1.84 -1.03
N ILE A 330 15.53 0.79 -0.99
CA ILE A 330 14.08 0.93 -0.80
C ILE A 330 13.85 1.20 0.68
N VAL A 331 13.20 2.33 0.99
CA VAL A 331 12.79 2.68 2.35
C VAL A 331 11.30 2.37 2.49
N ARG A 332 10.99 1.45 3.41
CA ARG A 332 9.62 1.00 3.71
C ARG A 332 9.16 1.55 5.05
N TYR A 333 7.95 2.12 5.08
CA TYR A 333 7.23 2.36 6.33
C TYR A 333 5.94 1.55 6.33
N TYR A 334 5.71 0.83 7.42
CA TYR A 334 4.54 0.00 7.58
C TYR A 334 3.82 0.31 8.90
N GLU A 335 2.53 0.00 8.91
CA GLU A 335 1.69 0.08 10.10
C GLU A 335 1.53 -1.29 10.75
N ASP A 336 1.18 -1.29 12.02
CA ASP A 336 0.73 -2.48 12.72
C ASP A 336 -0.46 -2.11 13.61
N THR A 337 -1.65 -2.47 13.15
CA THR A 337 -2.95 -2.20 13.77
C THR A 337 -3.59 -3.47 14.33
N THR A 338 -2.77 -4.51 14.54
CA THR A 338 -3.24 -5.77 15.09
C THR A 338 -3.51 -5.63 16.59
N PHE A 339 -4.57 -6.30 17.03
CA PHE A 339 -4.99 -6.43 18.40
C PHE A 339 -3.90 -7.09 19.25
N LEU A 340 -3.21 -8.11 18.72
CA LEU A 340 -2.06 -8.73 19.38
C LEU A 340 -0.96 -7.72 19.70
N SER A 341 -0.65 -6.80 18.77
CA SER A 341 0.31 -5.73 19.03
C SER A 341 -0.19 -4.73 20.08
N SER A 342 -1.49 -4.40 20.08
CA SER A 342 -2.11 -3.57 21.14
C SER A 342 -2.14 -4.24 22.51
N LEU A 343 -2.14 -5.58 22.57
CA LEU A 343 -2.02 -6.38 23.79
C LEU A 343 -0.59 -6.42 24.30
N ALA A 344 0.39 -6.48 23.39
CA ALA A 344 1.81 -6.51 23.72
C ALA A 344 2.28 -5.17 24.32
N ASP A 345 1.68 -4.05 23.91
CA ASP A 345 1.83 -2.74 24.55
C ASP A 345 0.46 -2.19 25.03
N PRO A 346 -0.02 -2.61 26.21
CA PRO A 346 -1.31 -2.19 26.73
C PRO A 346 -1.35 -0.71 27.17
N THR A 347 -0.21 -0.01 27.10
CA THR A 347 -0.09 1.43 27.38
C THR A 347 -0.14 2.29 26.13
N MET A 348 -0.23 1.67 24.94
CA MET A 348 -0.32 2.38 23.67
C MET A 348 -1.52 3.36 23.70
N PRO A 349 -1.27 4.65 23.42
CA PRO A 349 -2.35 5.62 23.36
C PRO A 349 -3.35 5.25 22.26
N PRO A 350 -4.64 5.59 22.41
CA PRO A 350 -5.66 5.28 21.40
C PRO A 350 -5.30 5.82 20.02
N VAL A 351 -4.72 7.03 19.97
CA VAL A 351 -4.08 7.57 18.77
C VAL A 351 -2.62 7.11 18.73
N ASN A 352 -2.33 6.12 17.90
CA ASN A 352 -0.97 5.61 17.72
C ASN A 352 -0.09 6.72 17.09
N PRO A 353 0.95 7.24 17.78
CA PRO A 353 1.83 8.27 17.26
C PRO A 353 2.68 7.78 16.09
N ASN A 354 2.75 6.46 15.84
CA ASN A 354 3.42 5.86 14.70
C ASN A 354 2.48 5.59 13.51
N ALA A 355 1.17 5.80 13.65
CA ALA A 355 0.23 5.66 12.54
C ALA A 355 0.63 6.56 11.37
N LEU A 356 0.45 6.06 10.14
CA LEU A 356 0.76 6.76 8.91
C LEU A 356 -0.42 7.66 8.53
N THR A 357 -0.62 8.77 9.25
CA THR A 357 -1.67 9.74 8.91
C THR A 357 -1.48 10.30 7.49
N PRO A 358 -2.53 10.79 6.81
CA PRO A 358 -2.40 11.41 5.49
C PRO A 358 -1.30 12.49 5.44
N SER A 359 -1.20 13.35 6.46
CA SER A 359 -0.15 14.37 6.55
C SER A 359 1.27 13.80 6.62
N LYS A 360 1.47 12.66 7.30
CA LYS A 360 2.75 11.97 7.33
C LYS A 360 3.05 11.28 6.01
N VAL A 361 2.06 10.63 5.40
CA VAL A 361 2.23 9.99 4.08
C VAL A 361 2.64 11.02 3.02
N GLN A 362 2.03 12.21 3.04
CA GLN A 362 2.45 13.32 2.18
C GLN A 362 3.90 13.75 2.47
N SER A 363 4.25 13.91 3.74
CA SER A 363 5.63 14.27 4.15
C SER A 363 6.65 13.21 3.70
N MET A 364 6.32 11.93 3.90
CA MET A 364 7.13 10.77 3.51
C MET A 364 7.30 10.69 1.98
N THR A 365 6.22 10.93 1.23
CA THR A 365 6.25 10.99 -0.24
C THR A 365 7.16 12.11 -0.73
N ASN A 366 7.07 13.30 -0.13
CA ASN A 366 7.93 14.45 -0.44
C ASN A 366 9.40 14.22 -0.04
N CYS A 367 9.65 13.32 0.90
CA CYS A 367 10.99 12.92 1.33
C CYS A 367 11.56 11.72 0.55
N GLY A 368 10.74 11.08 -0.29
CA GLY A 368 11.14 9.98 -1.15
C GLY A 368 11.02 8.61 -0.51
N VAL A 369 10.14 8.40 0.48
CA VAL A 369 9.76 7.04 0.89
C VAL A 369 9.18 6.31 -0.31
N GLN A 370 9.78 5.17 -0.64
CA GLN A 370 9.41 4.40 -1.82
C GLN A 370 8.25 3.46 -1.53
N MET A 371 8.22 2.82 -0.36
CA MET A 371 7.28 1.74 -0.08
C MET A 371 6.45 2.00 1.17
N PHE A 372 5.15 1.82 1.05
CA PHE A 372 4.23 1.86 2.19
C PHE A 372 3.62 0.47 2.43
N GLY A 373 3.47 0.10 3.70
CA GLY A 373 2.69 -1.05 4.15
C GLY A 373 1.51 -0.57 4.97
N PHE A 374 0.45 -0.11 4.32
CA PHE A 374 -0.74 0.39 4.98
C PHE A 374 -1.56 -0.74 5.62
N ASP A 375 -2.12 -0.45 6.78
CA ASP A 375 -3.16 -1.27 7.39
C ASP A 375 -4.55 -0.64 7.17
N GLN A 376 -5.58 -1.48 7.08
CA GLN A 376 -6.98 -1.09 6.99
C GLN A 376 -7.29 -0.12 5.83
N ILE A 377 -6.55 -0.21 4.72
CA ILE A 377 -6.73 0.71 3.60
C ILE A 377 -8.10 0.45 2.93
N LEU A 378 -8.83 1.53 2.67
CA LEU A 378 -10.13 1.53 1.99
C LEU A 378 -10.11 2.51 0.81
N PRO A 379 -11.04 2.41 -0.15
CA PRO A 379 -11.05 3.27 -1.33
C PRO A 379 -11.08 4.78 -1.01
N GLU A 380 -11.76 5.19 0.06
CA GLU A 380 -11.83 6.60 0.47
C GLU A 380 -10.71 7.04 1.43
N ASP A 381 -9.70 6.20 1.63
CA ASP A 381 -8.64 6.51 2.57
C ASP A 381 -7.76 7.68 2.08
N GLY A 382 -7.71 8.75 2.88
CA GLY A 382 -6.96 9.96 2.55
C GLY A 382 -5.45 9.74 2.40
N ARG A 383 -4.91 8.61 2.88
CA ARG A 383 -3.50 8.24 2.70
C ARG A 383 -3.17 7.95 1.24
N ILE A 384 -4.11 7.38 0.47
CA ILE A 384 -3.93 7.15 -0.98
C ILE A 384 -3.79 8.50 -1.70
N GLN A 385 -4.69 9.44 -1.39
CA GLN A 385 -4.60 10.79 -1.96
C GLN A 385 -3.31 11.50 -1.51
N ALA A 386 -2.90 11.34 -0.26
CA ALA A 386 -1.70 11.98 0.27
C ALA A 386 -0.39 11.46 -0.33
N SER A 387 -0.37 10.24 -0.91
CA SER A 387 0.79 9.74 -1.65
C SER A 387 0.90 10.29 -3.08
N LEU A 388 -0.09 11.07 -3.53
CA LEU A 388 -0.09 11.73 -4.83
C LEU A 388 0.63 13.08 -4.74
N TRP A 389 1.63 13.27 -5.60
CA TRP A 389 2.53 14.43 -5.61
C TRP A 389 2.50 15.21 -6.94
N SER A 390 1.88 14.66 -7.99
CA SER A 390 1.81 15.26 -9.32
C SER A 390 0.60 16.19 -9.47
N TRP A 391 -0.45 15.78 -10.19
CA TRP A 391 -1.63 16.59 -10.48
C TRP A 391 -2.29 17.15 -9.22
N ALA A 392 -2.88 18.34 -9.33
CA ALA A 392 -3.81 18.86 -8.33
C ALA A 392 -5.18 18.17 -8.49
N PRO A 393 -6.06 18.20 -7.46
CA PRO A 393 -7.42 17.69 -7.56
C PRO A 393 -8.13 18.16 -8.84
N ASP A 394 -8.74 17.20 -9.54
CA ASP A 394 -9.47 17.35 -10.81
C ASP A 394 -8.64 17.84 -12.02
N GLU A 395 -7.32 17.87 -11.94
CA GLU A 395 -6.43 18.14 -13.06
C GLU A 395 -5.96 16.84 -13.77
N PRO A 396 -5.57 16.91 -15.06
CA PRO A 396 -5.62 18.09 -15.93
C PRO A 396 -7.04 18.43 -16.38
N ARG A 397 -7.45 19.69 -16.22
CA ARG A 397 -8.81 20.15 -16.59
C ARG A 397 -8.91 20.46 -18.09
N ALA A 398 -10.01 20.02 -18.68
CA ALA A 398 -10.34 20.36 -20.07
C ALA A 398 -10.41 21.88 -20.26
N ASN A 399 -9.87 22.38 -21.39
CA ASN A 399 -9.83 23.79 -21.78
C ASN A 399 -8.99 24.72 -20.88
N ALA A 400 -8.25 24.20 -19.89
CA ALA A 400 -7.30 24.99 -19.10
C ALA A 400 -5.97 25.23 -19.84
N GLY A 401 -5.73 24.51 -20.93
CA GLY A 401 -4.51 24.57 -21.75
C GLY A 401 -3.93 23.18 -21.99
N SER A 402 -2.81 23.10 -22.71
CA SER A 402 -2.15 21.84 -23.09
C SER A 402 -0.71 21.75 -22.57
N CYS A 403 -0.35 22.61 -21.62
CA CYS A 403 0.98 22.66 -21.02
C CYS A 403 0.88 22.46 -19.51
N THR A 404 1.85 21.75 -18.93
CA THR A 404 1.86 21.44 -17.49
C THR A 404 2.66 22.47 -16.72
N LEU A 405 2.01 23.07 -15.72
CA LEU A 405 2.62 24.00 -14.76
C LEU A 405 2.65 23.34 -13.37
N GLN A 406 3.82 23.30 -12.74
CA GLN A 406 3.90 23.11 -11.28
C GLN A 406 3.51 24.42 -10.62
N ARG A 407 2.51 24.41 -9.75
CA ARG A 407 2.13 25.57 -8.94
C ARG A 407 3.03 25.73 -7.72
N ALA A 408 2.89 26.87 -7.04
CA ALA A 408 3.57 27.17 -5.79
C ALA A 408 3.25 26.17 -4.65
N ASP A 409 2.13 25.45 -4.71
CA ASP A 409 1.78 24.37 -3.77
C ASP A 409 2.40 23.02 -4.13
N GLY A 410 3.16 22.94 -5.23
CA GLY A 410 3.88 21.76 -5.68
C GLY A 410 3.08 20.84 -6.59
N HIS A 411 1.77 21.07 -6.74
CA HIS A 411 0.92 20.27 -7.59
C HIS A 411 0.88 20.79 -9.03
N TRP A 412 0.61 19.88 -9.96
CA TRP A 412 0.59 20.14 -11.39
C TRP A 412 -0.81 20.55 -11.85
N VAL A 413 -0.88 21.49 -12.76
CA VAL A 413 -2.14 21.95 -13.40
C VAL A 413 -1.93 22.12 -14.90
N ALA A 414 -3.02 21.99 -15.65
CA ALA A 414 -3.03 22.41 -17.04
C ALA A 414 -3.07 23.95 -17.13
N ALA A 415 -2.27 24.53 -18.02
CA ALA A 415 -2.21 25.96 -18.25
C ALA A 415 -1.98 26.31 -19.74
N PRO A 416 -2.36 27.52 -20.19
CA PRO A 416 -2.10 27.98 -21.55
C PRO A 416 -0.59 28.05 -21.83
N CYS A 417 -0.14 27.40 -22.90
CA CYS A 417 1.29 27.35 -23.27
C CYS A 417 1.92 28.72 -23.59
N THR A 418 1.08 29.74 -23.83
CA THR A 418 1.48 31.13 -24.09
C THR A 418 1.74 31.94 -22.83
N ASP A 419 1.33 31.44 -21.66
CA ASP A 419 1.63 32.10 -20.39
C ASP A 419 3.15 32.07 -20.13
N VAL A 420 3.62 32.97 -19.27
CA VAL A 420 5.04 33.10 -18.97
C VAL A 420 5.33 32.65 -17.55
N HIS A 421 6.08 31.56 -17.42
CA HIS A 421 6.51 31.00 -16.16
C HIS A 421 7.98 30.59 -16.24
N PRO A 422 8.71 30.55 -15.12
CA PRO A 422 10.02 29.92 -15.08
C PRO A 422 9.99 28.50 -15.67
N ALA A 423 11.03 28.05 -16.35
CA ALA A 423 11.15 26.67 -16.83
C ALA A 423 11.85 25.79 -15.79
N ALA A 424 11.34 24.58 -15.53
CA ALA A 424 12.01 23.60 -14.68
C ALA A 424 13.23 23.00 -15.39
N CYS A 425 14.43 23.30 -14.89
CA CYS A 425 15.68 22.85 -15.48
C CYS A 425 16.42 21.89 -14.56
N LEU A 426 16.78 20.73 -15.10
CA LEU A 426 17.52 19.69 -14.42
C LEU A 426 18.97 19.63 -14.90
N ASN A 427 19.92 19.60 -13.96
CA ASN A 427 21.33 19.30 -14.22
C ASN A 427 21.80 18.21 -13.26
N GLY A 428 22.02 17.00 -13.77
CA GLY A 428 22.21 15.82 -12.93
C GLY A 428 20.96 15.56 -12.07
N SER A 429 21.09 15.72 -10.76
CA SER A 429 19.99 15.63 -9.78
C SER A 429 19.57 16.98 -9.18
N THR A 430 20.12 18.09 -9.71
CA THR A 430 19.85 19.43 -9.17
C THR A 430 18.81 20.15 -10.02
N TRP A 431 17.72 20.56 -9.37
CA TRP A 431 16.69 21.40 -9.97
C TRP A 431 17.04 22.88 -9.85
N SER A 432 16.75 23.62 -10.91
CA SER A 432 16.82 25.08 -10.97
C SER A 432 15.68 25.59 -11.86
N VAL A 433 15.46 26.91 -11.85
CA VAL A 433 14.46 27.54 -12.71
C VAL A 433 15.02 28.73 -13.48
N THR A 434 14.49 29.00 -14.67
CA THR A 434 14.91 30.15 -15.50
C THR A 434 14.18 31.43 -15.11
N ALA A 435 14.53 32.54 -15.77
CA ALA A 435 13.59 33.65 -15.88
C ALA A 435 12.27 33.21 -16.57
N PRO A 436 11.14 33.89 -16.35
CA PRO A 436 9.86 33.52 -16.96
C PRO A 436 9.93 33.51 -18.49
N VAL A 437 9.47 32.41 -19.08
CA VAL A 437 9.42 32.19 -20.54
C VAL A 437 8.10 31.50 -20.91
N THR A 438 7.73 31.55 -22.19
CA THR A 438 6.65 30.69 -22.69
C THR A 438 7.09 29.23 -22.68
N TYR A 439 6.12 28.31 -22.65
CA TYR A 439 6.43 26.87 -22.61
C TYR A 439 7.32 26.44 -23.80
N ALA A 440 7.04 26.96 -25.00
CA ALA A 440 7.80 26.65 -26.21
C ALA A 440 9.28 27.11 -26.12
N ALA A 441 9.58 28.14 -25.32
CA ALA A 441 10.94 28.65 -25.12
C ALA A 441 11.68 27.97 -23.96
N ALA A 442 10.98 27.19 -23.12
CA ALA A 442 11.54 26.52 -21.95
C ALA A 442 12.77 25.63 -22.26
N PRO A 443 12.77 24.78 -23.32
CA PRO A 443 13.95 23.97 -23.65
C PRO A 443 15.22 24.79 -23.94
N ALA A 444 15.08 25.86 -24.72
CA ALA A 444 16.19 26.74 -25.09
C ALA A 444 16.70 27.52 -23.87
N ALA A 445 15.79 27.98 -23.00
CA ALA A 445 16.14 28.68 -21.78
C ALA A 445 16.94 27.79 -20.81
N CYS A 446 16.53 26.54 -20.61
CA CYS A 446 17.30 25.59 -19.80
C CYS A 446 18.68 25.26 -20.43
N THR A 447 18.73 25.08 -21.76
CA THR A 447 19.99 24.80 -22.47
C THR A 447 20.99 25.95 -22.31
N ALA A 448 20.52 27.21 -22.38
CA ALA A 448 21.35 28.39 -22.14
C ALA A 448 21.93 28.44 -20.71
N ALA A 449 21.27 27.81 -19.74
CA ALA A 449 21.73 27.63 -18.37
C ALA A 449 22.55 26.35 -18.14
N GLY A 450 22.93 25.62 -19.21
CA GLY A 450 23.68 24.36 -19.10
C GLY A 450 22.89 23.21 -18.47
N SER A 451 21.56 23.26 -18.58
CA SER A 451 20.62 22.31 -17.98
C SER A 451 19.61 21.81 -19.01
N THR A 452 18.81 20.81 -18.66
CA THR A 452 17.77 20.24 -19.53
C THR A 452 16.38 20.62 -19.01
N PHE A 453 15.48 21.07 -19.89
CA PHE A 453 14.07 21.21 -19.52
C PHE A 453 13.49 19.82 -19.26
N ASP A 454 12.94 19.58 -18.07
CA ASP A 454 12.56 18.23 -17.66
C ASP A 454 11.36 18.18 -16.70
N LEU A 455 10.97 16.97 -16.28
CA LEU A 455 9.91 16.72 -15.31
C LEU A 455 10.39 15.90 -14.09
N PRO A 456 9.83 16.14 -12.88
CA PRO A 456 10.11 15.28 -11.74
C PRO A 456 9.45 13.91 -11.89
N LEU A 457 10.18 12.86 -11.54
CA LEU A 457 9.75 11.46 -11.62
C LEU A 457 9.42 10.85 -10.26
N SER A 458 9.53 11.61 -9.16
CA SER A 458 9.16 11.15 -7.82
C SER A 458 8.66 12.30 -6.94
N GLY A 459 7.98 11.96 -5.85
CA GLY A 459 7.55 12.96 -4.86
C GLY A 459 8.72 13.78 -4.30
N TYR A 460 9.89 13.15 -4.12
CA TYR A 460 11.11 13.85 -3.72
C TYR A 460 11.61 14.83 -4.78
N GLN A 461 11.69 14.41 -6.05
CA GLN A 461 12.09 15.33 -7.14
C GLN A 461 11.08 16.47 -7.30
N ASN A 462 9.79 16.20 -7.12
CA ASN A 462 8.74 17.21 -7.18
C ASN A 462 8.89 18.23 -6.04
N ALA A 463 9.19 17.78 -4.83
CA ALA A 463 9.47 18.64 -3.68
C ALA A 463 10.74 19.48 -3.89
N GLN A 464 11.80 18.90 -4.47
CA GLN A 464 13.02 19.64 -4.83
C GLN A 464 12.73 20.75 -5.86
N LEU A 465 11.97 20.45 -6.91
CA LEU A 465 11.56 21.45 -7.90
C LEU A 465 10.70 22.54 -7.25
N ASN A 466 9.73 22.17 -6.41
CA ASN A 466 8.86 23.12 -5.74
C ASN A 466 9.67 24.09 -4.84
N ALA A 467 10.69 23.60 -4.13
CA ALA A 467 11.54 24.40 -3.27
C ALA A 467 12.27 25.53 -4.02
N VAL A 468 12.60 25.33 -5.31
CA VAL A 468 13.25 26.35 -6.15
C VAL A 468 12.27 27.15 -7.01
N ALA A 469 11.09 26.60 -7.31
CA ALA A 469 10.08 27.22 -8.18
C ALA A 469 9.11 28.14 -7.44
N THR A 470 8.88 27.93 -6.14
CA THR A 470 7.84 28.63 -5.36
C THR A 470 7.98 30.15 -5.38
N ALA A 471 9.22 30.67 -5.34
CA ALA A 471 9.47 32.11 -5.39
C ALA A 471 9.04 32.76 -6.72
N GLY A 472 8.99 31.98 -7.80
CA GLY A 472 8.50 32.40 -9.12
C GLY A 472 7.03 32.13 -9.37
N GLY A 473 6.28 31.66 -8.36
CA GLY A 473 4.87 31.27 -8.48
C GLY A 473 4.63 29.91 -9.13
N GLY A 474 5.69 29.13 -9.40
CA GLY A 474 5.63 27.85 -10.11
C GLY A 474 6.66 27.74 -11.24
N ALA A 475 6.63 26.61 -11.95
CA ALA A 475 7.51 26.38 -13.11
C ALA A 475 6.87 25.47 -14.16
N TRP A 476 7.14 25.73 -15.43
CA TRP A 476 6.81 24.82 -16.53
C TRP A 476 7.48 23.47 -16.31
N ILE A 477 6.76 22.38 -16.58
CA ILE A 477 7.23 21.00 -16.53
C ILE A 477 7.21 20.43 -17.94
N LYS A 478 8.22 19.63 -18.33
CA LYS A 478 8.26 18.95 -19.64
C LYS A 478 7.25 17.81 -19.76
N HIS A 479 5.97 18.15 -19.77
CA HIS A 479 4.86 17.23 -19.96
C HIS A 479 3.73 17.96 -20.70
N PRO A 480 3.65 17.87 -22.03
CA PRO A 480 2.47 18.36 -22.76
C PRO A 480 1.28 17.43 -22.50
N ILE A 481 0.07 17.98 -22.51
CA ILE A 481 -1.19 17.28 -22.19
C ILE A 481 -2.10 17.24 -23.42
#